data_AF-A0A925SAJ6-F1
#
_entry.id   AF-A0A925SAJ6-F1
#
_cell.length_a   1.000
_cell.length_b   1.000
_cell.length_c   1.000
_cell.angle_alpha   90.00
_cell.angle_beta   90.00
_cell.angle_gamma   90.00
#
_symmetry.space_group_name_H-M   'P 1'
#
loop_
_entity.id
_entity.type
_entity.pdbx_description
1 polymer ?
#
loop_
_entity_poly.entity_id
_entity_poly.type
_entity_poly.pdbx_seq_one_letter_code
_entity_poly.pdbx_strand_id
1 'polypeptide(L)'
;MLETYRQGDVLLARVASLPKNATRKPVEQRIVLAWGEVTGHAHAIDARFAKLYEFGVDRFIEALDGATLVHEEHSAIKLKPGVYRVVQQREYVPGSSRIVVD
;
A
#
# COMPACT_ATOMS: atom_id res chain seq x y z
N MET A 1 14.29 -0.77 -14.86
CA MET A 1 13.87 -0.74 -13.44
C MET A 1 12.37 -0.55 -13.40
N LEU A 2 11.65 -1.29 -12.55
CA LEU A 2 10.21 -1.04 -12.32
C LEU A 2 10.07 0.24 -11.49
N GLU A 3 9.11 1.10 -11.84
CA GLU A 3 8.86 2.35 -11.11
C GLU A 3 8.29 2.04 -9.71
N THR A 4 8.85 2.67 -8.67
CA THR A 4 8.45 2.45 -7.28
C THR A 4 8.23 3.77 -6.54
N TYR A 5 7.23 3.80 -5.67
CA TYR A 5 6.98 4.91 -4.74
C TYR A 5 6.95 4.37 -3.31
N ARG A 6 7.64 5.03 -2.37
CA ARG A 6 7.72 4.60 -0.97
C ARG A 6 7.30 5.72 -0.03
N GLN A 7 6.44 5.41 0.93
CA GLN A 7 6.05 6.30 2.03
C GLN A 7 5.96 5.46 3.31
N GLY A 8 6.80 5.74 4.31
CA GLY A 8 6.89 4.94 5.54
C GLY A 8 7.05 3.44 5.26
N ASP A 9 6.17 2.63 5.83
CA ASP A 9 6.08 1.18 5.66
C ASP A 9 5.36 0.74 4.37
N VAL A 10 4.90 1.66 3.52
CA VAL A 10 4.24 1.31 2.25
C VAL A 10 5.18 1.51 1.06
N LEU A 11 5.32 0.45 0.26
CA LEU A 11 5.95 0.47 -1.05
C LEU A 11 4.91 0.14 -2.13
N LEU A 12 4.77 1.02 -3.11
CA LEU A 12 4.00 0.80 -4.33
C LEU A 12 4.96 0.44 -5.46
N ALA A 13 4.90 -0.79 -5.94
CA ALA A 13 5.73 -1.28 -7.03
C ALA A 13 4.90 -1.42 -8.31
N ARG A 14 5.26 -0.69 -9.38
CA ARG A 14 4.55 -0.74 -10.66
C ARG A 14 4.61 -2.15 -11.24
N VAL A 15 3.46 -2.63 -11.70
CA VAL A 15 3.32 -3.91 -12.40
C VAL A 15 2.67 -3.68 -13.76
N ALA A 16 2.89 -4.60 -14.70
CA ALA A 16 2.38 -4.46 -16.07
C ALA A 16 0.84 -4.50 -16.12
N SER A 17 0.22 -5.35 -15.30
CA SER A 17 -1.23 -5.54 -15.27
C SER A 17 -1.69 -6.16 -13.96
N LEU A 18 -2.99 -6.05 -13.67
CA LEU A 18 -3.62 -6.80 -12.58
C LEU A 18 -3.59 -8.32 -12.86
N PRO A 19 -3.54 -9.17 -11.82
CA PRO A 19 -3.77 -10.60 -11.96
C PRO A 19 -5.17 -10.88 -12.52
N LYS A 20 -5.31 -11.91 -13.38
CA LYS A 20 -6.59 -12.24 -14.06
C LYS A 20 -7.79 -12.44 -13.11
N ASN A 21 -7.54 -12.95 -11.91
CA ASN A 21 -8.58 -13.23 -10.91
C ASN A 21 -8.52 -12.27 -9.71
N ALA A 22 -7.94 -11.08 -9.89
CA ALA A 22 -7.95 -10.06 -8.86
C ALA A 22 -9.38 -9.53 -8.67
N THR A 23 -9.87 -9.55 -7.43
CA THR A 23 -11.21 -9.09 -7.09
C THR A 23 -11.18 -7.61 -6.74
N ARG A 24 -12.01 -6.79 -7.39
CA ARG A 24 -12.17 -5.38 -7.02
C ARG A 24 -12.81 -5.27 -5.64
N LYS A 25 -12.22 -4.46 -4.77
CA LYS A 25 -12.82 -4.08 -3.48
C LYS A 25 -13.44 -2.69 -3.61
N PRO A 26 -14.78 -2.56 -3.48
CA PRO A 26 -15.41 -1.26 -3.45
C PRO A 26 -14.96 -0.52 -2.19
N VAL A 27 -14.48 0.71 -2.38
CA VAL A 27 -14.08 1.63 -1.31
C VAL A 27 -14.72 2.98 -1.65
N GLU A 28 -15.48 3.54 -0.71
CA GLU A 28 -16.35 4.69 -0.99
C GLU A 28 -15.61 6.04 -0.92
N GLN A 29 -14.64 6.18 -0.02
CA GLN A 29 -14.01 7.48 0.26
C GLN A 29 -12.49 7.44 0.12
N ARG A 30 -11.81 6.61 0.93
CA ARG A 30 -10.35 6.59 1.05
C ARG A 30 -9.85 5.15 1.09
N ILE A 31 -8.93 4.81 0.19
CA ILE A 31 -8.25 3.51 0.16
C ILE A 31 -7.09 3.58 1.15
N VAL A 32 -7.23 2.89 2.28
CA VAL A 32 -6.16 2.75 3.27
C VAL A 32 -5.26 1.58 2.88
N LEU A 33 -4.00 1.88 2.59
CA LEU A 33 -2.98 0.90 2.25
C LEU A 33 -2.34 0.32 3.51
N ALA A 34 -2.07 1.14 4.51
CA ALA A 34 -1.61 0.71 5.82
C ALA A 34 -1.99 1.75 6.88
N TRP A 35 -2.22 1.30 8.10
CA TRP A 35 -2.27 2.17 9.27
C TRP A 35 -0.84 2.42 9.73
N GLY A 36 -0.50 3.68 9.98
CA GLY A 36 0.79 4.07 10.55
C GLY A 36 0.91 3.62 12.00
N GLU A 37 2.09 3.84 12.59
CA GLU A 37 2.38 3.46 13.98
C GLU A 37 1.56 4.28 14.99
N VAL A 38 1.21 5.50 14.63
CA VAL A 38 0.36 6.39 15.43
C VAL A 38 -1.11 6.08 15.14
N THR A 39 -1.89 5.81 16.19
CA THR A 39 -3.34 5.57 16.09
C THR A 39 -4.02 6.69 15.31
N GLY A 40 -4.64 6.32 14.19
CA GLY A 40 -5.38 7.23 13.32
C GLY A 40 -4.61 7.69 12.07
N HIS A 41 -3.29 7.54 12.04
CA HIS A 41 -2.50 7.84 10.84
C HIS A 41 -2.61 6.73 9.81
N ALA A 42 -2.68 7.09 8.53
CA ALA A 42 -2.88 6.10 7.47
C ALA A 42 -2.22 6.49 6.15
N HIS A 43 -1.47 5.55 5.58
CA HIS A 43 -1.01 5.63 4.20
C HIS A 43 -2.18 5.34 3.29
N ALA A 44 -2.58 6.32 2.49
CA ALA A 44 -3.85 6.20 1.78
C ALA A 44 -3.95 7.04 0.53
N ILE A 45 -4.95 6.71 -0.29
CA ILE A 45 -5.25 7.38 -1.55
C ILE A 45 -6.76 7.63 -1.61
N ASP A 46 -7.16 8.78 -2.15
CA ASP A 46 -8.57 9.10 -2.39
C ASP A 46 -9.18 8.11 -3.41
N ALA A 47 -10.34 7.51 -3.07
CA ALA A 47 -10.98 6.48 -3.89
C ALA A 47 -11.52 7.00 -5.23
N ARG A 48 -11.61 8.33 -5.43
CA ARG A 48 -11.94 8.93 -6.73
C ARG A 48 -10.80 8.77 -7.74
N PHE A 49 -9.55 8.68 -7.25
CA PHE A 49 -8.35 8.61 -8.08
C PHE A 49 -7.64 7.26 -8.03
N ALA A 50 -8.19 6.26 -7.34
CA ALA A 50 -7.66 4.91 -7.36
C ALA A 50 -8.73 3.85 -7.11
N LYS A 51 -8.46 2.62 -7.52
CA LYS A 51 -9.29 1.44 -7.22
C LYS A 51 -8.46 0.38 -6.52
N LEU A 52 -9.01 -0.25 -5.49
CA LEU A 52 -8.37 -1.33 -4.74
C LEU A 52 -8.76 -2.71 -5.32
N TYR A 53 -7.78 -3.60 -5.40
CA TYR A 53 -7.95 -4.99 -5.80
C TYR A 53 -7.20 -5.92 -4.85
N GLU A 54 -7.73 -7.14 -4.69
CA GLU A 54 -7.10 -8.20 -3.92
C GLU A 54 -6.92 -9.46 -4.75
N PHE A 55 -5.81 -10.15 -4.55
CA PHE A 55 -5.53 -11.46 -5.11
C PHE A 55 -4.80 -12.32 -4.08
N GLY A 56 -5.52 -13.23 -3.43
CA GLY A 56 -4.98 -13.97 -2.28
C GLY A 56 -4.63 -13.02 -1.13
N VAL A 57 -3.37 -13.02 -0.70
CA VAL A 57 -2.84 -12.11 0.34
C VAL A 57 -2.30 -10.79 -0.22
N ASP A 58 -2.19 -10.70 -1.55
CA ASP A 58 -1.66 -9.51 -2.21
C ASP A 58 -2.74 -8.47 -2.44
N ARG A 59 -2.35 -7.21 -2.26
CA ARG A 59 -3.18 -6.04 -2.58
C ARG A 59 -2.57 -5.27 -3.74
N PHE A 60 -3.44 -4.71 -4.58
CA PHE A 60 -3.07 -3.91 -5.73
C PHE A 60 -3.93 -2.67 -5.79
N ILE A 61 -3.36 -1.59 -6.34
CA ILE A 61 -4.12 -0.41 -6.73
C ILE A 61 -4.02 -0.19 -8.23
N GLU A 62 -5.11 0.26 -8.83
CA GLU A 62 -5.09 0.96 -10.12
C GLU A 62 -5.15 2.45 -9.81
N ALA A 63 -4.03 3.16 -10.03
CA ALA A 63 -3.96 4.62 -9.91
C ALA A 63 -4.48 5.27 -11.20
N LEU A 64 -5.37 6.24 -11.04
CA LEU A 64 -5.88 7.11 -12.09
C LEU A 64 -5.10 8.43 -12.10
N ASP A 65 -5.42 9.31 -13.04
CA ASP A 65 -4.87 10.66 -13.05
C ASP A 65 -5.22 11.40 -11.74
N GLY A 66 -4.26 12.11 -11.16
CA GLY A 66 -4.42 12.79 -9.87
C GLY A 66 -4.22 11.92 -8.62
N ALA A 67 -3.97 10.62 -8.77
CA ALA A 67 -3.71 9.74 -7.63
C ALA A 67 -2.53 10.24 -6.78
N THR A 68 -2.77 10.43 -5.49
CA THR A 68 -1.78 10.94 -4.56
C THR A 68 -1.80 10.08 -3.30
N LEU A 69 -0.63 9.53 -2.95
CA LEU A 69 -0.40 8.80 -1.71
C LEU A 69 -0.11 9.81 -0.60
N VAL A 70 -0.95 9.81 0.43
CA VAL A 70 -0.87 10.74 1.57
C VAL A 70 -0.73 9.98 2.89
N HIS A 71 -0.03 10.60 3.82
CA HIS A 71 0.09 10.20 5.22
C HIS A 71 0.26 11.47 6.04
N GLU A 72 -0.23 11.46 7.27
CA GLU A 72 -0.25 12.63 8.15
C GLU A 72 1.14 13.20 8.46
N GLU A 73 2.17 12.36 8.50
CA GLU A 73 3.55 12.75 8.84
C GLU A 73 4.49 12.86 7.63
N HIS A 74 4.05 12.41 6.45
CA HIS A 74 4.92 12.35 5.26
C HIS A 74 4.41 13.28 4.17
N SER A 75 5.35 13.81 3.38
CA SER A 75 4.99 14.56 2.18
C SER A 75 4.22 13.68 1.21
N ALA A 76 3.16 14.25 0.63
CA ALA A 76 2.33 13.59 -0.35
C ALA A 76 3.13 13.20 -1.61
N ILE A 77 2.85 12.01 -2.16
CA ILE A 77 3.53 11.48 -3.34
C ILE A 77 2.52 11.35 -4.48
N LYS A 78 2.72 12.11 -5.57
CA LYS A 78 1.92 11.97 -6.79
C LYS A 78 2.32 10.70 -7.53
N LEU A 79 1.33 9.86 -7.83
CA LEU A 79 1.52 8.62 -8.56
C LEU A 79 1.19 8.87 -10.03
N LYS A 80 2.01 8.32 -10.93
CA LYS A 80 1.62 8.23 -12.34
C LYS A 80 0.49 7.20 -12.50
N PRO A 81 -0.42 7.36 -13.47
CA PRO A 81 -1.45 6.36 -13.74
C PRO A 81 -0.87 4.95 -14.00
N GLY A 82 -1.61 3.92 -13.60
CA GLY A 82 -1.29 2.51 -13.83
C GLY A 82 -1.45 1.62 -12.61
N VAL A 83 -1.00 0.37 -12.73
CA VAL A 83 -1.22 -0.67 -11.71
C VAL A 83 0.01 -0.81 -10.83
N TYR A 84 -0.21 -0.88 -9.51
CA TYR A 84 0.83 -1.09 -8.52
C TYR A 84 0.47 -2.22 -7.57
N ARG A 85 1.44 -3.07 -7.26
CA ARG A 85 1.37 -3.98 -6.11
C ARG A 85 1.69 -3.18 -4.84
N VAL A 86 0.86 -3.37 -3.82
CA VAL A 86 1.04 -2.78 -2.50
C VAL A 86 1.87 -3.75 -1.67
N VAL A 87 3.06 -3.32 -1.27
CA VAL A 87 3.94 -4.09 -0.39
C VAL A 87 4.03 -3.33 0.92
N GLN A 88 3.48 -3.91 1.98
CA GLN A 88 3.67 -3.40 3.33
C GLN A 88 4.98 -3.98 3.89
N GLN A 89 5.92 -3.10 4.19
CA GLN A 89 7.17 -3.44 4.85
C GLN A 89 6.89 -3.63 6.33
N ARG A 90 7.01 -4.87 6.81
CA ARG A 90 7.05 -5.11 8.26
C ARG A 90 8.45 -4.82 8.75
N GLU A 91 8.55 -4.17 9.90
CA GLU A 91 9.80 -4.17 10.67
C GLU A 91 10.15 -5.61 11.02
N TYR A 92 11.31 -6.06 10.55
CA TYR A 92 11.90 -7.30 11.03
C TYR A 92 12.47 -7.01 12.42
N VAL A 93 11.80 -7.51 13.46
CA VAL A 93 12.37 -7.61 14.81
C VAL A 93 13.06 -8.97 14.95
N PRO A 94 14.40 -9.08 14.81
CA PRO A 94 15.11 -10.26 15.26
C PRO A 94 15.10 -10.27 16.79
N GLY A 95 14.47 -11.27 17.43
CA GLY A 95 14.60 -11.43 18.88
C GLY A 95 13.52 -12.17 19.66
N SER A 96 12.42 -12.63 19.07
CA SER A 96 11.42 -13.42 19.81
C SER A 96 11.66 -14.93 19.68
N SER A 97 12.80 -15.39 20.19
CA SER A 97 12.96 -16.78 20.64
C SER A 97 13.23 -16.77 22.13
N ARG A 98 12.17 -16.74 22.94
CA ARG A 98 12.24 -17.19 24.33
C ARG A 98 12.39 -18.71 24.29
N ILE A 99 13.56 -19.23 24.64
CA ILE A 99 13.71 -20.17 25.76
C ILE A 99 15.12 -19.91 26.34
N VAL A 100 15.16 -19.31 27.53
CA VAL A 100 16.29 -19.48 28.44
C VAL A 100 15.83 -20.58 29.38
N VAL A 101 16.39 -21.78 29.25
CA VAL A 101 16.38 -22.79 30.30
C VAL A 101 17.83 -22.93 30.72
N ASP A 102 18.08 -22.65 31.99
CA ASP A 102 19.24 -23.14 32.72
C ASP A 102 19.22 -24.69 32.71
#